data_AF-N9P032-F1
#
_entry.id   AF-N9P032-F1
#
_cell.length_a   1.000
_cell.length_b   1.000
_cell.length_c   1.000
_cell.angle_alpha   90.00
_cell.angle_beta   90.00
_cell.angle_gamma   90.00
#
_symmetry.space_group_name_H-M   'P 1'
#
loop_
_entity.id
_entity.type
_entity.pdbx_description
1 polymer ?
#
loop_
_entity_poly.entity_id
_entity_poly.type
_entity_poly.pdbx_seq_one_letter_code
_entity_poly.pdbx_strand_id
1 'polypeptide(L)' 'MQRTAKQIFKINDAARYLRHALPEKDHRAWWGYLKWNPKRWEQQDGIRINFTEIDGKAIYARSELDSFIGTYTAITAH' A
#
# COMPACT_ATOMS: atom_id res chain seq x y z
N MET A 1 24.12 14.95 -7.32
CA MET A 1 23.11 13.87 -7.23
C MET A 1 21.90 14.42 -6.50
N GLN A 2 20.83 14.77 -7.21
CA GLN A 2 19.58 15.19 -6.58
C GLN A 2 19.02 13.99 -5.82
N ARG A 3 18.95 14.08 -4.49
CA ARG A 3 18.12 13.18 -3.69
C ARG A 3 16.69 13.51 -4.06
N THR A 4 16.12 12.84 -5.05
CA THR A 4 14.67 12.84 -5.26
C THR A 4 14.06 12.38 -3.94
N ALA A 5 13.38 13.30 -3.25
CA ALA A 5 12.74 12.96 -1.98
C ALA A 5 11.80 11.79 -2.25
N LYS A 6 12.09 10.62 -1.66
CA LYS A 6 11.25 9.44 -1.79
C LYS A 6 9.88 9.85 -1.25
N GLN A 7 8.87 9.95 -2.13
CA GLN A 7 7.53 10.31 -1.70
C GLN A 7 7.01 9.17 -0.83
N ILE A 8 6.84 9.49 0.46
CA ILE A 8 6.45 8.55 1.49
C ILE A 8 5.06 8.89 2.02
N PHE A 9 4.28 7.86 2.30
CA PHE A 9 2.90 7.93 2.73
C PHE A 9 2.74 7.25 4.09
N LYS A 10 2.05 7.93 5.01
CA LYS A 10 1.49 7.27 6.20
C LYS A 10 0.32 6.40 5.78
N ILE A 11 -0.06 5.42 6.61
CA ILE A 11 -1.19 4.49 6.34
C ILE A 11 -2.44 5.21 5.80
N ASN A 12 -2.84 6.33 6.40
CA ASN A 12 -4.02 7.08 5.97
C ASN A 12 -3.93 7.62 4.54
N ASP A 13 -2.78 8.17 4.17
CA ASP A 13 -2.55 8.75 2.85
C ASP A 13 -2.30 7.66 1.82
N ALA A 14 -1.61 6.58 2.20
CA ALA A 14 -1.45 5.39 1.39
C ALA A 14 -2.82 4.75 1.07
N ALA A 15 -3.73 4.67 2.04
CA ALA A 15 -5.08 4.16 1.82
C ALA A 15 -5.90 5.04 0.87
N ARG A 16 -5.72 6.37 0.92
CA ARG A 16 -6.35 7.29 -0.06
C ARG A 16 -5.77 7.10 -1.44
N TYR A 17 -4.44 6.93 -1.53
CA TYR A 17 -3.74 6.67 -2.77
C TYR A 17 -4.24 5.37 -3.42
N LEU A 18 -4.31 4.28 -2.65
CA LEU A 18 -4.84 3.00 -3.12
C LEU A 18 -6.29 3.11 -3.57
N ARG A 19 -7.18 3.75 -2.79
CA ARG A 19 -8.58 3.95 -3.20
C ARG A 19 -8.70 4.68 -4.54
N HIS A 20 -7.82 5.63 -4.83
CA HIS A 20 -7.88 6.38 -6.08
C HIS A 20 -7.51 5.52 -7.29
N ALA A 21 -6.54 4.61 -7.13
CA ALA A 21 -6.10 3.70 -8.19
C ALA A 21 -6.97 2.42 -8.28
N LEU A 22 -7.50 1.96 -7.15
CA LEU A 22 -8.21 0.71 -6.95
C LEU A 22 -9.54 1.00 -6.22
N PRO A 23 -10.57 1.49 -6.96
CA PRO A 23 -11.82 1.97 -6.37
C PRO A 23 -12.76 0.84 -5.92
N GLU A 24 -12.42 -0.42 -6.17
CA GLU A 24 -13.23 -1.58 -5.77
C GLU A 24 -13.22 -1.86 -4.26
N LYS A 25 -12.25 -1.29 -3.52
CA LYS A 25 -12.26 -1.26 -2.06
C LYS A 25 -12.31 0.17 -1.54
N ASP A 26 -13.14 0.39 -0.53
CA ASP A 26 -13.24 1.68 0.14
C ASP A 26 -11.98 2.04 0.94
N HIS A 27 -11.81 3.33 1.25
CA HIS A 27 -10.69 3.85 2.05
C HIS A 27 -10.46 3.05 3.34
N ARG A 28 -11.54 2.70 4.05
CA ARG A 28 -11.47 1.93 5.31
C ARG A 28 -10.96 0.51 5.10
N ALA A 29 -11.32 -0.13 3.98
CA ALA A 29 -10.83 -1.45 3.62
C ALA A 29 -9.32 -1.38 3.30
N TRP A 30 -8.90 -0.40 2.50
CA TRP A 30 -7.47 -0.18 2.22
C TRP A 30 -6.65 0.18 3.45
N TRP A 31 -7.21 0.98 4.35
CA TRP A 31 -6.57 1.30 5.63
C TRP A 31 -6.37 0.04 6.48
N GLY A 32 -7.40 -0.82 6.56
CA GLY A 32 -7.31 -2.11 7.23
C GLY A 32 -6.27 -3.02 6.58
N TYR A 33 -6.22 -3.04 5.25
CA TYR A 33 -5.20 -3.76 4.48
C TYR A 33 -3.80 -3.32 4.91
N LEU A 34 -3.49 -2.03 4.78
CA LEU A 34 -2.17 -1.49 5.11
C LEU A 34 -1.79 -1.63 6.59
N LYS A 35 -2.76 -1.60 7.50
CA LYS A 35 -2.50 -1.83 8.93
C LYS A 35 -2.12 -3.29 9.22
N TRP A 36 -2.77 -4.24 8.56
CA TRP A 36 -2.57 -5.67 8.80
C TRP A 36 -1.57 -6.32 7.84
N ASN A 37 -1.20 -5.65 6.74
CA ASN A 37 -0.26 -6.12 5.74
C ASN A 37 1.07 -6.64 6.34
N PRO A 38 1.70 -6.00 7.35
CA PRO A 38 2.89 -6.55 7.98
C PRO A 38 2.74 -7.95 8.62
N LYS A 39 1.50 -8.34 8.98
CA LYS A 39 1.22 -9.54 9.79
C LYS A 39 0.29 -10.55 9.13
N ARG A 40 -0.53 -10.13 8.16
CA ARG A 40 -1.66 -10.92 7.65
C ARG A 40 -1.87 -10.80 6.13
N TRP A 41 -0.89 -10.30 5.38
CA TRP A 41 -1.02 -10.11 3.93
C TRP A 41 -1.44 -11.41 3.20
N GLU A 42 -0.95 -12.57 3.64
CA GLU A 42 -1.34 -13.90 3.11
C GLU A 42 -2.82 -14.23 3.28
N GLN A 43 -3.46 -13.73 4.35
CA GLN A 43 -4.88 -13.96 4.65
C GLN A 43 -5.80 -12.93 3.99
N GLN A 44 -5.24 -11.93 3.30
CA GLN A 44 -5.98 -10.88 2.64
C GLN A 44 -6.04 -11.19 1.14
N ASP A 45 -5.16 -10.59 0.36
CA ASP A 45 -5.11 -10.77 -1.09
C ASP A 45 -3.83 -11.51 -1.53
N GLY A 46 -3.00 -11.97 -0.57
CA GLY A 46 -1.77 -12.71 -0.87
C GLY A 46 -0.65 -11.84 -1.43
N ILE A 47 -0.73 -10.51 -1.33
CA ILE A 47 0.28 -9.59 -1.87
C ILE A 47 0.88 -8.75 -0.75
N ARG A 48 2.15 -8.97 -0.46
CA ARG A 48 2.87 -8.16 0.54
C ARG A 48 3.27 -6.82 -0.04
N ILE A 49 2.87 -5.72 0.61
CA ILE A 49 3.39 -4.38 0.31
C ILE A 49 4.62 -4.13 1.18
N ASN A 50 5.74 -3.75 0.57
CA ASN A 50 6.92 -3.34 1.33
C ASN A 50 6.66 -2.01 2.05
N PHE A 51 7.15 -1.91 3.28
CA PHE A 51 7.02 -0.72 4.11
C PHE A 51 8.31 -0.49 4.89
N THR A 52 8.48 0.72 5.39
CA THR A 52 9.54 1.10 6.32
C THR A 52 8.90 1.60 7.61
N GLU A 53 9.49 1.28 8.76
CA GLU A 53 9.03 1.83 10.03
C GLU A 53 9.81 3.10 10.37
N ILE A 54 9.09 4.18 10.66
CA ILE A 54 9.64 5.45 11.15
C ILE A 54 8.84 5.84 12.39
N ASP A 55 9.51 6.02 13.53
CA ASP A 55 8.88 6.30 14.84
C ASP A 55 7.78 5.30 15.22
N GLY A 56 7.99 4.02 14.94
CA GLY A 56 7.03 2.94 15.22
C GLY A 56 5.77 2.98 14.33
N LYS A 57 5.77 3.75 13.24
CA LYS A 57 4.68 3.83 12.27
C LYS A 57 5.12 3.28 10.94
N ALA A 58 4.27 2.45 10.32
CA ALA A 58 4.47 1.98 8.97
C ALA A 58 4.31 3.12 7.95
N ILE A 59 5.33 3.27 7.12
CA ILE A 59 5.44 4.25 6.05
C ILE A 59 5.63 3.51 4.73
N TYR A 60 4.85 3.89 3.73
CA TYR A 60 4.85 3.29 2.40
C TYR A 60 5.45 4.24 1.39
N ALA A 61 6.39 3.77 0.58
CA ALA A 61 6.89 4.58 -0.52
C ALA A 61 5.97 4.46 -1.73
N ARG A 62 5.90 5.53 -2.53
CA ARG A 62 5.11 5.55 -3.77
C ARG A 62 5.40 4.36 -4.68
N SER A 63 6.68 4.06 -4.90
CA SER A 63 7.12 2.93 -5.75
C SER A 63 6.56 1.59 -5.30
N GLU A 64 6.45 1.36 -3.99
CA GLU A 64 5.91 0.11 -3.44
C GLU A 64 4.40 0.04 -3.61
N LEU A 65 3.70 1.18 -3.45
CA LEU A 65 2.26 1.27 -3.69
C LEU A 65 1.94 1.07 -5.18
N ASP A 66 2.73 1.66 -6.08
CA ASP A 66 2.55 1.51 -7.54
C ASP A 66 2.81 0.06 -7.98
N SER A 67 3.85 -0.57 -7.44
CA SER A 67 4.15 -1.99 -7.71
C SER A 67 3.03 -2.91 -7.18
N PHE A 68 2.50 -2.60 -6.01
CA PHE A 68 1.33 -3.30 -5.45
C PHE A 68 0.10 -3.16 -6.35
N ILE A 69 -0.23 -1.94 -6.80
CA ILE A 69 -1.37 -1.69 -7.69
C ILE A 69 -1.25 -2.54 -8.95
N GLY A 70 -0.08 -2.53 -9.61
CA GLY A 70 0.14 -3.33 -10.81
C GLY A 70 -0.04 -4.83 -10.57
N THR A 71 0.48 -5.35 -9.45
CA THR A 71 0.35 -6.76 -9.09
C THR A 71 -1.09 -7.13 -8.76
N TYR A 72 -1.77 -6.29 -7.97
CA TYR A 72 -3.15 -6.50 -7.56
C TYR A 72 -4.08 -6.52 -8.76
N THR A 73 -3.98 -5.54 -9.66
CA THR A 73 -4.80 -5.49 -10.89
C THR A 73 -4.57 -6.72 -11.77
N ALA A 74 -3.32 -7.19 -11.90
CA ALA A 74 -3.02 -8.39 -12.69
C ALA A 74 -3.68 -9.67 -12.12
N ILE A 75 -3.78 -9.77 -10.80
CA ILE A 75 -4.40 -10.92 -10.12
C ILE A 75 -5.93 -10.85 -10.17
N THR A 76 -6.52 -9.65 -10.06
CA THR A 76 -7.98 -9.47 -10.02
C THR A 76 -8.64 -9.31 -11.39
N ALA A 77 -7.88 -9.23 -12.48
CA ALA A 77 -8.40 -9.09 -13.85
C ALA A 77 -8.86 -10.43 -14.48
N HIS A 78 -8.85 -11.52 -13.72
CA HIS A 78 -9.35 -12.84 -14.10
C HIS A 78 -10.68 -13.16 -13.41
#